data_AF-A0A954FXN7-F1
#
_entry.id   AF-A0A954FXN7-F1
#
_cell.length_a   1.000
_cell.length_b   1.000
_cell.length_c   1.000
_cell.angle_alpha   90.00
_cell.angle_beta   90.00
_cell.angle_gamma   90.00
#
_symmetry.space_group_name_H-M   'P 1'
#
loop_
_entity.id
_entity.type
_entity.pdbx_description
1 polymer ?
#
loop_
_entity_poly.entity_id
_entity_poly.type
_entity_poly.pdbx_seq_one_letter_code
_entity_poly.pdbx_strand_id
1 'polypeptide(L)'
;MGRAIEKIEFEEEDYQRFSRRLRENLEVLRLLLERPGFGSGPASFGAELEMYLIDGEGNALCENREIQQLMNNPQLTLELNRFNLEYNLTPFPMANRPFSESEKELLGAMSKMQECASAVNGRVVPIGI
;
A
#
# COMPACT_ATOMS: atom_id res chain seq x y z
N MET A 1 2.78 -1.54 2.56
CA MET A 1 3.06 -2.70 3.45
C MET A 1 4.52 -3.17 3.28
N GLY A 2 4.89 -4.43 3.59
CA GLY A 2 6.12 -5.09 3.12
C GLY A 2 7.48 -4.62 3.69
N ARG A 3 7.82 -4.96 4.94
CA ARG A 3 9.22 -4.81 5.40
C ARG A 3 10.09 -5.88 4.74
N ALA A 4 11.23 -5.47 4.18
CA ALA A 4 12.25 -6.42 3.74
C ALA A 4 12.68 -7.29 4.94
N ILE A 5 12.53 -8.61 4.81
CA ILE A 5 12.99 -9.57 5.81
C ILE A 5 14.35 -10.09 5.32
N GLU A 6 15.40 -9.88 6.12
CA GLU A 6 16.76 -10.32 5.77
C GLU A 6 16.95 -11.83 5.97
N LYS A 7 16.17 -12.44 6.89
CA LYS A 7 16.22 -13.88 7.20
C LYS A 7 15.27 -14.66 6.30
N ILE A 8 15.81 -15.59 5.52
CA ILE A 8 15.07 -16.46 4.59
C ILE A 8 15.08 -17.94 4.98
N GLU A 9 15.90 -18.32 5.95
CA GLU A 9 15.97 -19.69 6.50
C GLU A 9 15.35 -19.71 7.90
N PHE A 10 14.57 -20.75 8.22
CA PHE A 10 13.84 -20.85 9.48
C PHE A 10 13.99 -22.25 10.08
N GLU A 11 14.19 -22.30 11.40
CA GLU A 11 14.25 -23.54 12.16
C GLU A 11 12.87 -23.92 12.71
N GLU A 12 12.68 -25.17 13.11
CA GLU A 12 11.43 -25.66 13.71
C GLU A 12 10.95 -24.78 14.89
N GLU A 13 11.89 -24.30 15.71
CA GLU A 13 11.59 -23.40 16.83
C GLU A 13 11.01 -22.04 16.39
N ASP A 14 11.42 -21.52 15.23
CA ASP A 14 10.87 -20.29 14.67
C ASP A 14 9.41 -20.49 14.27
N TYR A 15 9.07 -21.64 13.66
CA TYR A 15 7.68 -21.99 13.32
C TYR A 15 6.81 -22.14 14.56
N GLN A 16 7.32 -22.79 15.61
CA GLN A 16 6.62 -22.91 16.89
C GLN A 16 6.38 -21.54 17.54
N ARG A 17 7.40 -20.65 17.51
CA ARG A 17 7.29 -19.28 18.01
C ARG A 17 6.26 -18.47 17.21
N PHE A 18 6.31 -18.55 15.88
CA PHE A 18 5.34 -17.89 15.00
C PHE A 18 3.91 -18.37 15.28
N SER A 19 3.70 -19.68 15.35
CA SER A 19 2.38 -20.26 15.62
C SER A 19 1.82 -19.79 16.97
N ARG A 20 2.65 -19.72 18.01
CA ARG A 20 2.26 -19.18 19.31
C ARG A 20 1.83 -17.71 19.21
N ARG A 21 2.67 -16.86 18.59
CA ARG A 21 2.37 -15.43 18.39
C ARG A 21 1.11 -15.20 17.55
N LEU A 22 0.90 -16.01 16.53
CA LEU A 22 -0.30 -15.95 15.70
C LEU A 22 -1.56 -16.20 16.53
N ARG A 23 -1.57 -17.25 17.37
CA ARG A 23 -2.69 -17.53 18.27
C ARG A 23 -2.91 -16.39 19.27
N GLU A 24 -1.84 -15.87 19.88
CA GLU A 24 -1.92 -14.72 20.78
C GLU A 24 -2.57 -13.50 20.09
N ASN A 25 -2.15 -13.17 18.86
CA ASN A 25 -2.74 -12.07 18.09
C ASN A 25 -4.22 -12.31 17.74
N LEU A 26 -4.60 -13.56 17.42
CA LEU A 26 -5.99 -13.90 17.15
C LEU A 26 -6.87 -13.77 18.40
N GLU A 27 -6.38 -14.15 19.57
CA GLU A 27 -7.10 -13.92 20.83
C GLU A 27 -7.25 -12.43 21.15
N VAL A 28 -6.21 -11.63 20.92
CA VAL A 28 -6.30 -10.15 21.07
C VAL A 28 -7.33 -9.57 20.09
N LEU A 29 -7.31 -10.00 18.83
CA LEU A 29 -8.29 -9.57 17.83
C LEU A 29 -9.71 -9.94 18.27
N ARG A 30 -9.91 -11.17 18.74
CA ARG A 30 -11.21 -11.63 19.26
C ARG A 30 -11.70 -10.73 20.39
N LEU A 31 -10.87 -10.46 21.40
CA LEU A 31 -11.23 -9.58 22.52
C LEU A 31 -11.55 -8.15 22.07
N LEU A 32 -10.83 -7.63 21.07
CA LEU A 32 -11.10 -6.33 20.48
C LEU A 32 -12.48 -6.30 19.79
N LEU A 33 -12.81 -7.35 19.02
CA LEU A 33 -14.10 -7.48 18.33
C LEU A 33 -15.27 -7.66 19.31
N GLU A 34 -15.05 -8.34 20.44
CA GLU A 34 -16.06 -8.53 21.51
C GLU A 34 -16.30 -7.27 22.35
N ARG A 35 -15.43 -6.25 22.25
CA ARG A 35 -15.55 -5.01 23.03
C ARG A 35 -16.89 -4.30 22.73
N PRO A 36 -17.73 -3.99 23.75
CA PRO A 36 -18.97 -3.26 23.54
C PRO A 36 -18.73 -1.94 22.80
N GLY A 37 -19.49 -1.72 21.72
CA GLY A 37 -19.36 -0.54 20.87
C GLY A 37 -18.21 -0.59 19.86
N PHE A 38 -17.48 -1.70 19.73
CA PHE A 38 -16.52 -1.87 18.63
C PHE A 38 -17.21 -1.68 17.27
N GLY A 39 -16.58 -0.91 16.38
CA GLY A 39 -17.15 -0.54 15.08
C GLY A 39 -18.32 0.46 15.14
N SER A 40 -18.73 0.91 16.32
CA SER A 40 -19.75 1.97 16.45
C SER A 40 -19.11 3.34 16.23
N GLY A 41 -19.72 4.13 15.35
CA GLY A 41 -19.24 5.46 15.00
C GLY A 41 -19.66 5.87 13.59
N PRO A 42 -19.36 7.11 13.17
CA PRO A 42 -19.56 7.51 11.79
C PRO A 42 -18.68 6.68 10.86
N ALA A 43 -19.26 6.21 9.75
CA ALA A 43 -18.52 5.46 8.74
C ALA A 43 -17.47 6.34 8.05
N SER A 44 -16.38 5.71 7.62
CA SER A 44 -15.34 6.31 6.77
C SER A 44 -15.10 5.44 5.54
N PHE A 45 -14.48 6.04 4.53
CA PHE A 45 -14.04 5.39 3.30
C PHE A 45 -12.54 5.61 3.15
N GLY A 46 -11.80 4.54 2.90
CA GLY A 46 -10.40 4.56 2.49
C GLY A 46 -10.23 3.65 1.27
N ALA A 47 -9.20 3.91 0.48
CA ALA A 47 -8.88 3.12 -0.70
C ALA A 47 -7.36 3.04 -0.88
N GLU A 48 -6.93 1.98 -1.54
CA GLU A 48 -5.55 1.77 -1.99
C GLU A 48 -5.59 1.57 -3.51
N LEU A 49 -4.58 2.07 -4.22
CA LEU A 49 -4.41 1.81 -5.64
C LEU A 49 -3.00 1.31 -5.92
N GLU A 50 -2.92 0.10 -6.43
CA GLU A 50 -1.70 -0.45 -7.02
C GLU A 50 -1.56 -0.03 -8.48
N MET A 51 -0.32 0.22 -8.89
CA MET A 51 0.04 0.64 -10.23
C MET A 51 1.40 0.12 -10.64
N TYR A 52 1.59 0.02 -11.95
CA TYR A 52 2.76 -0.58 -12.56
C TYR A 52 3.61 0.47 -13.27
N LEU A 53 4.91 0.22 -13.30
CA LEU A 53 5.91 1.04 -13.94
C LEU A 53 6.33 0.38 -15.24
N ILE A 54 6.28 1.16 -16.32
CA ILE A 54 6.69 0.72 -17.65
C ILE A 54 7.70 1.67 -18.28
N ASP A 55 8.55 1.15 -19.15
CA ASP A 55 9.45 1.96 -19.98
C ASP A 55 8.74 2.52 -21.24
N GLY A 56 9.51 3.14 -22.13
CA GLY A 56 9.03 3.68 -23.41
C GLY A 56 8.50 2.62 -24.38
N GLU A 57 8.98 1.38 -24.27
CA GLU A 57 8.55 0.23 -25.09
C GLU A 57 7.36 -0.51 -24.47
N GLY A 58 7.01 -0.20 -23.21
CA GLY A 58 5.92 -0.84 -22.47
C GLY A 58 6.37 -2.05 -21.63
N ASN A 59 7.67 -2.30 -21.51
CA ASN A 59 8.20 -3.35 -20.64
C ASN A 59 8.21 -2.89 -19.18
N ALA A 60 8.21 -3.85 -18.25
CA ALA A 60 8.27 -3.57 -16.82
C ALA A 60 9.56 -2.81 -16.44
N LEU A 61 9.41 -1.67 -15.76
CA LEU A 61 10.51 -0.83 -15.30
C LEU A 61 10.75 -1.05 -13.81
N CYS A 62 11.90 -1.63 -13.45
CA CYS A 62 12.23 -2.02 -12.08
C CYS A 62 12.75 -0.87 -11.18
N GLU A 63 12.18 0.33 -11.30
CA GLU A 63 12.66 1.56 -10.66
C GLU A 63 11.71 2.08 -9.55
N ASN A 64 10.92 1.20 -8.92
CA ASN A 64 9.94 1.64 -7.91
C ASN A 64 10.56 2.33 -6.69
N ARG A 65 11.77 1.92 -6.28
CA ARG A 65 12.52 2.55 -5.18
C ARG A 65 12.96 3.97 -5.51
N GLU A 66 13.46 4.19 -6.72
CA GLU A 66 13.90 5.51 -7.16
C GLU A 66 12.70 6.47 -7.22
N ILE A 67 11.60 6.02 -7.84
CA ILE A 67 10.36 6.82 -7.92
C ILE A 67 9.80 7.10 -6.52
N GLN A 68 9.80 6.12 -5.61
CA GLN A 68 9.36 6.32 -4.22
C GLN A 68 10.21 7.38 -3.51
N GLN A 69 11.54 7.32 -3.66
CA GLN A 69 12.46 8.29 -3.06
C GLN A 69 12.26 9.69 -3.62
N LEU A 70 12.09 9.81 -4.94
CA LEU A 70 11.81 11.08 -5.62
C LEU A 70 10.47 11.68 -5.17
N MET A 71 9.42 10.86 -5.06
CA MET A 71 8.10 11.34 -4.62
C MET A 71 8.12 11.77 -3.15
N ASN A 72 8.95 11.12 -2.32
CA ASN A 72 9.10 11.38 -0.89
C ASN A 72 7.75 11.56 -0.16
N ASN A 73 6.79 10.70 -0.50
CA ASN A 73 5.43 10.75 0.04
C ASN A 73 5.19 9.48 0.89
N PRO A 74 4.85 9.61 2.18
CA PRO A 74 4.58 8.46 3.04
C PRO A 74 3.39 7.60 2.61
N GLN A 75 2.49 8.13 1.77
CA GLN A 75 1.36 7.39 1.21
C GLN A 75 1.77 6.46 0.06
N LEU A 76 2.96 6.65 -0.53
CA LEU A 76 3.47 5.80 -1.59
C LEU A 76 4.38 4.71 -0.99
N THR A 77 3.96 3.46 -1.12
CA THR A 77 4.72 2.31 -0.61
C THR A 77 5.17 1.37 -1.72
N LEU A 78 6.23 0.62 -1.42
CA LEU A 78 6.73 -0.41 -2.31
C LEU A 78 5.91 -1.67 -2.13
N GLU A 79 5.69 -2.35 -3.23
CA GLU A 79 5.09 -3.67 -3.27
C GLU A 79 6.12 -4.76 -3.59
N LEU A 80 5.65 -6.00 -3.68
CA LEU A 80 6.52 -7.17 -3.89
C LEU A 80 7.38 -7.05 -5.17
N ASN A 81 6.81 -6.58 -6.28
CA ASN A 81 7.56 -6.44 -7.52
C ASN A 81 8.35 -5.13 -7.53
N ARG A 82 9.53 -5.15 -8.14
CA ARG A 82 10.36 -3.93 -8.30
C ARG A 82 9.77 -2.90 -9.26
N PHE A 83 8.66 -3.23 -9.92
CA PHE A 83 8.00 -2.43 -10.94
C PHE A 83 6.54 -2.13 -10.59
N ASN A 84 6.10 -2.37 -9.35
CA ASN A 84 4.81 -1.87 -8.88
C ASN A 84 4.96 -1.01 -7.61
N LEU A 85 3.97 -0.15 -7.42
CA LEU A 85 3.82 0.79 -6.33
C LEU A 85 2.39 0.75 -5.83
N GLU A 86 2.19 1.04 -4.55
CA GLU A 86 0.88 1.18 -3.93
C GLU A 86 0.71 2.59 -3.37
N TYR A 87 -0.35 3.29 -3.76
CA TYR A 87 -0.73 4.56 -3.17
C TYR A 87 -1.89 4.37 -2.19
N ASN A 88 -1.66 4.72 -0.92
CA ASN A 88 -2.62 4.60 0.18
C ASN A 88 -3.36 5.93 0.37
N LEU A 89 -4.63 6.04 -0.05
CA LEU A 89 -5.37 7.31 -0.02
C LEU A 89 -5.71 7.74 1.42
N THR A 90 -5.91 9.04 1.60
CA THR A 90 -6.41 9.59 2.87
C THR A 90 -7.83 9.05 3.12
N PRO A 91 -8.14 8.54 4.34
CA PRO A 91 -9.50 8.13 4.66
C PRO A 91 -10.41 9.36 4.84
N PHE A 92 -11.60 9.31 4.26
CA PHE A 92 -12.61 10.37 4.35
C PHE A 92 -13.84 9.92 5.14
N PRO A 93 -14.45 10.78 5.97
CA PRO A 93 -15.77 10.50 6.54
C PRO A 93 -16.83 10.30 5.45
N MET A 94 -17.69 9.30 5.60
CA MET A 94 -18.78 9.04 4.65
C MET A 94 -19.79 10.19 4.57
N ALA A 95 -19.91 11.01 5.63
CA ALA A 95 -20.79 12.18 5.66
C ALA A 95 -20.35 13.33 4.74
N ASN A 96 -19.12 13.28 4.20
CA ASN A 96 -18.59 14.29 3.29
C ASN A 96 -18.89 13.92 1.82
N ARG A 97 -17.90 14.10 0.93
CA ARG A 97 -17.94 13.68 -0.48
C ARG A 97 -16.76 12.74 -0.76
N PRO A 98 -16.70 11.56 -0.11
CA PRO A 98 -15.50 10.73 -0.07
C PRO A 98 -14.99 10.37 -1.47
N PHE A 99 -15.88 10.11 -2.43
CA PHE A 99 -15.49 9.76 -3.79
C PHE A 99 -14.86 10.92 -4.56
N SER A 100 -15.42 12.13 -4.47
CA SER A 100 -14.86 13.30 -5.14
C SER A 100 -13.54 13.75 -4.51
N GLU A 101 -13.41 13.64 -3.19
CA GLU A 101 -12.13 13.93 -2.51
C GLU A 101 -11.06 12.87 -2.86
N SER A 102 -11.44 11.58 -2.89
CA SER A 102 -10.54 10.49 -3.30
C SER A 102 -10.08 10.64 -4.75
N GLU A 103 -10.97 10.99 -5.67
CA GLU A 103 -10.64 11.25 -7.07
C GLU A 103 -9.64 12.41 -7.19
N LYS A 104 -9.90 13.52 -6.50
CA LYS A 104 -9.02 14.69 -6.50
C LYS A 104 -7.63 14.35 -5.96
N GLU A 105 -7.56 13.62 -4.85
CA GLU A 105 -6.30 13.14 -4.29
C GLU A 105 -5.55 12.24 -5.27
N LEU A 106 -6.25 11.26 -5.84
CA LEU A 106 -5.66 10.29 -6.73
C LEU A 106 -5.11 10.92 -8.02
N LEU A 107 -5.86 11.83 -8.65
CA LEU A 107 -5.39 12.55 -9.84
C LEU A 107 -4.13 13.37 -9.54
N GLY A 108 -4.09 14.03 -8.38
CA GLY A 108 -2.92 14.78 -7.93
C GLY A 108 -1.71 13.89 -7.65
N ALA A 109 -1.92 12.74 -7.00
CA ALA A 109 -0.88 11.75 -6.75
C ALA A 109 -0.34 11.15 -8.05
N MET A 110 -1.22 10.75 -8.97
CA MET A 110 -0.87 10.20 -10.29
C MET A 110 -0.03 11.18 -11.12
N SER A 111 -0.41 12.47 -11.15
CA SER A 111 0.37 13.50 -11.86
C SER A 111 1.80 13.59 -11.32
N LYS A 112 1.96 13.67 -10.00
CA LYS A 112 3.28 13.72 -9.35
C LYS A 112 4.09 12.45 -9.57
N MET A 113 3.46 11.28 -9.48
CA MET A 113 4.13 10.00 -9.76
C MET A 113 4.59 9.91 -11.21
N GLN A 114 3.79 10.42 -12.16
CA GLN A 114 4.17 10.47 -13.57
C GLN A 114 5.37 11.41 -13.81
N GLU A 115 5.44 12.55 -13.12
CA GLU A 115 6.61 13.44 -13.14
C GLU A 115 7.87 12.74 -12.61
N CYS A 116 7.77 12.06 -11.46
CA CYS A 116 8.88 11.29 -10.88
C CYS A 116 9.32 10.14 -11.79
N ALA A 117 8.37 9.41 -12.39
CA ALA A 117 8.66 8.32 -13.32
C ALA A 117 9.37 8.83 -14.58
N SER A 118 8.99 10.02 -15.06
CA SER A 118 9.62 10.60 -16.26
C SER A 118 11.10 10.93 -16.04
N ALA A 119 11.53 11.24 -14.81
CA ALA A 119 12.94 11.44 -14.47
C ALA A 119 13.81 10.18 -14.65
N VAL A 120 13.19 8.99 -14.63
CA VAL A 120 13.84 7.69 -14.84
C VAL A 120 13.44 7.02 -16.16
N ASN A 121 12.95 7.81 -17.13
CA ASN A 121 12.44 7.34 -18.43
C ASN A 121 11.28 6.33 -18.33
N GLY A 122 10.48 6.44 -17.27
CA GLY A 122 9.35 5.57 -16.98
C GLY A 122 7.99 6.25 -17.12
N ARG A 123 6.95 5.42 -17.11
CA ARG A 123 5.54 5.80 -17.02
C ARG A 123 4.82 4.96 -15.98
N VAL A 124 3.81 5.56 -15.37
CA VAL A 124 2.96 4.91 -14.37
C VAL A 124 1.63 4.53 -15.03
N VAL A 125 1.22 3.29 -14.87
CA VAL A 125 -0.04 2.78 -15.46
C VAL A 125 -0.89 2.08 -14.39
N PRO A 126 -2.14 2.51 -14.16
CA PRO A 126 -3.06 1.87 -13.22
C PRO A 126 -3.77 0.69 -13.91
N ILE A 127 -3.05 -0.42 -14.04
CA ILE A 127 -3.56 -1.66 -14.64
C ILE A 127 -3.58 -2.78 -13.60
N GLY A 128 -4.59 -3.65 -13.68
CA GLY A 128 -4.56 -4.97 -13.04
C GLY A 128 -4.02 -6.00 -14.02
N ILE A 129 -3.43 -7.07 -13.48
CA ILE A 129 -2.98 -8.25 -14.24
C ILE A 129 -3.81 -9.46 -13.81
#